data_AF-A0A0B8P167-F1
#
_entry.id   AF-A0A0B8P167-F1
#
_cell.length_a   1.000
_cell.length_b   1.000
_cell.length_c   1.000
_cell.angle_alpha   90.00
_cell.angle_beta   90.00
_cell.angle_gamma   90.00
#
_symmetry.space_group_name_H-M   'P 1'
#
loop_
_entity.id
_entity.type
_entity.pdbx_description
1 polymer ?
#
loop_
_entity_poly.entity_id
_entity_poly.type
_entity_poly.pdbx_seq_one_letter_code
_entity_poly.pdbx_strand_id
1 'polypeptide(L)' 'MVSRLEALVEFMQSEANKGNPQFIQNIRDGHHLSYLEDIAYIQSNSQQILDGLCAS' A
#
# COMPACT_ATOMS: atom_id res chain seq x y z
N MET A 1 1.51 9.39 3.87
CA MET A 1 0.60 8.23 3.75
C MET A 1 1.19 7.19 2.82
N VAL A 2 1.52 7.54 1.57
CA VAL A 2 2.20 6.66 0.60
C VAL A 2 3.39 5.91 1.20
N SER A 3 4.34 6.61 1.81
CA SER A 3 5.53 5.99 2.43
C SER A 3 5.24 4.93 3.51
N ARG A 4 4.09 5.04 4.21
CA ARG A 4 3.68 4.04 5.20
C ARG A 4 3.08 2.79 4.54
N LEU A 5 2.37 2.96 3.43
CA LEU A 5 1.84 1.85 2.64
C LEU A 5 2.97 1.10 1.91
N GLU A 6 3.94 1.84 1.36
CA GLU A 6 5.14 1.25 0.75
C GLU A 6 5.91 0.39 1.75
N ALA A 7 6.20 0.94 2.95
CA ALA A 7 6.85 0.20 4.02
C ALA A 7 6.05 -1.04 4.48
N LEU A 8 4.71 -0.98 4.46
CA LEU A 8 3.86 -2.13 4.79
C LEU A 8 3.97 -3.22 3.72
N VAL A 9 3.92 -2.86 2.44
CA VAL A 9 4.07 -3.82 1.33
C VAL A 9 5.44 -4.48 1.37
N GLU A 10 6.51 -3.72 1.60
CA GLU A 10 7.87 -4.25 1.78
C GLU A 10 7.95 -5.20 2.97
N PHE A 11 7.33 -4.84 4.10
CA PHE A 11 7.27 -5.70 5.29
C PHE A 11 6.54 -7.02 5.00
N MET A 12 5.38 -6.97 4.32
CA MET A 12 4.63 -8.17 3.95
C MET A 12 5.46 -9.11 3.07
N GLN A 13 6.16 -8.56 2.07
CA GLN A 13 7.04 -9.35 1.19
C GLN A 13 8.22 -9.94 1.96
N SER A 14 8.84 -9.16 2.85
CA SER A 14 9.94 -9.62 3.71
C SER A 14 9.52 -10.79 4.60
N GLU A 15 8.36 -10.70 5.27
CA GLU A 15 7.86 -11.78 6.12
C GLU A 15 7.47 -13.02 5.32
N ALA A 16 6.88 -12.85 4.12
CA ALA A 16 6.59 -13.96 3.23
C ALA A 16 7.88 -14.68 2.79
N ASN A 17 8.93 -13.92 2.44
CA ASN A 17 10.24 -14.45 2.06
C ASN A 17 10.95 -15.19 3.21
N LYS A 18 10.69 -14.80 4.48
CA LYS A 18 11.16 -15.51 5.67
C LYS A 18 10.37 -16.78 5.98
N GLY A 19 9.34 -17.09 5.20
CA GLY A 19 8.52 -18.29 5.40
C GLY A 19 7.33 -18.09 6.34
N ASN A 20 6.94 -16.85 6.67
CA ASN A 20 5.81 -16.60 7.56
C ASN A 20 4.49 -17.01 6.86
N PRO A 21 3.77 -18.04 7.36
CA PRO A 21 2.64 -18.63 6.64
C PRO A 21 1.48 -17.66 6.47
N GLN A 22 1.24 -16.77 7.44
CA GLN A 22 0.18 -15.77 7.34
C GLN A 22 0.47 -14.77 6.22
N PHE A 23 1.71 -14.28 6.11
CA PHE A 23 2.07 -13.31 5.07
C PHE A 23 2.16 -13.96 3.69
N ILE A 24 2.60 -15.22 3.59
CA ILE A 24 2.53 -15.99 2.33
C ILE A 24 1.08 -16.08 1.85
N GLN A 25 0.15 -16.45 2.75
CA GLN A 25 -1.26 -16.53 2.40
C GLN A 25 -1.82 -15.15 2.04
N ASN A 26 -1.45 -14.10 2.78
CA ASN A 26 -1.89 -12.74 2.48
C ASN A 26 -1.43 -12.26 1.10
N ILE A 27 -0.20 -12.59 0.70
CA ILE A 27 0.32 -12.27 -0.64
C ILE A 27 -0.45 -13.07 -1.71
N ARG A 28 -0.69 -14.36 -1.47
CA ARG A 28 -1.44 -15.23 -2.38
C ARG A 28 -2.87 -14.75 -2.59
N ASP A 29 -3.52 -14.28 -1.53
CA ASP A 29 -4.90 -13.75 -1.57
C ASP A 29 -4.95 -12.33 -2.13
N GLY A 30 -3.81 -11.75 -2.50
CA GLY A 30 -3.73 -10.45 -3.19
C GLY A 30 -3.88 -9.25 -2.27
N HIS A 31 -3.78 -9.38 -0.95
CA HIS A 31 -3.95 -8.23 -0.03
C HIS A 31 -2.95 -7.10 -0.28
N HIS A 32 -1.73 -7.42 -0.69
CA HIS A 32 -0.73 -6.42 -1.07
C HIS A 32 -1.11 -5.61 -2.32
N LEU A 33 -1.95 -6.16 -3.21
CA LEU A 33 -2.39 -5.48 -4.44
C LEU A 33 -3.28 -4.29 -4.10
N SER A 34 -4.18 -4.41 -3.12
CA SER A 34 -5.01 -3.29 -2.67
C SER A 34 -4.17 -2.12 -2.16
N TYR A 35 -3.08 -2.40 -1.42
CA TYR A 35 -2.17 -1.33 -0.99
C TYR A 35 -1.42 -0.69 -2.16
N LEU A 36 -1.05 -1.46 -3.19
CA LEU A 36 -0.42 -0.93 -4.40
C LEU A 36 -1.40 -0.05 -5.21
N GLU A 37 -2.67 -0.45 -5.30
CA GLU A 37 -3.74 0.35 -5.90
C GLU A 37 -3.95 1.67 -5.15
N ASP A 38 -4.00 1.63 -3.82
CA ASP A 38 -4.12 2.82 -2.97
C ASP A 38 -2.93 3.77 -3.17
N ILE A 39 -1.69 3.23 -3.22
CA ILE A 39 -0.49 4.01 -3.50
C ILE A 39 -0.61 4.71 -4.85
N ALA A 40 -0.97 3.98 -5.90
CA ALA A 40 -1.11 4.51 -7.24
C ALA A 40 -2.19 5.60 -7.32
N TYR A 41 -3.32 5.40 -6.64
CA TYR A 41 -4.40 6.38 -6.57
C TYR A 41 -3.94 7.66 -5.88
N ILE A 42 -3.32 7.56 -4.70
CA ILE A 42 -2.87 8.73 -3.93
C ILE A 42 -1.80 9.50 -4.70
N GLN A 43 -0.86 8.82 -5.35
CA GLN A 43 0.17 9.48 -6.15
C GLN A 43 -0.44 10.22 -7.34
N SER A 44 -1.32 9.55 -8.09
CA SER A 44 -1.94 10.09 -9.30
C SER A 44 -2.92 11.24 -9.03
N ASN A 45 -3.54 11.27 -7.85
CA ASN A 45 -4.55 12.26 -7.48
C ASN A 45 -4.07 13.23 -6.39
N SER A 46 -2.77 13.21 -6.06
CA SER A 46 -2.20 13.97 -4.93
C SER A 46 -2.57 15.45 -4.96
N GLN A 47 -2.45 16.11 -6.11
CA GLN A 47 -2.82 17.52 -6.25
C GLN A 47 -4.33 17.75 -6.05
N GLN A 48 -5.20 16.92 -6.66
CA GLN A 48 -6.65 17.06 -6.50
C GLN A 48 -7.10 16.85 -5.04
N ILE A 49 -6.48 15.90 -4.34
CA ILE A 49 -6.72 15.65 -2.92
C ILE A 49 -6.30 16.88 -2.11
N LEU A 50 -5.13 17.44 -2.37
CA LEU A 50 -4.64 18.65 -1.68
C LEU A 50 -5.55 19.85 -1.96
N ASP A 51 -5.95 20.06 -3.21
CA ASP A 51 -6.85 21.15 -3.60
C ASP A 51 -8.19 21.03 -2.87
N GLY A 52 -8.78 19.83 -2.81
CA GLY A 52 -10.03 19.59 -2.08
C GLY A 52 -9.93 19.79 -0.57
N LEU A 53 -8.75 19.57 0.03
CA LEU A 53 -8.51 19.78 1.46
C LEU A 53 -8.18 21.24 1.80
N CYS A 54 -7.55 21.97 0.88
CA CYS A 54 -7.13 23.36 1.05
C CYS A 54 -8.16 24.38 0.56
N ALA A 55 -9.17 23.98 -0.21
CA ALA A 55 -10.25 24.86 -0.69
C ALA A 55 -11.27 25.26 0.41
N SER A 56 -10.89 25.21 1.68
CA SER A 56 -11.72 25.55 2.84
C SER A 56 -11.48 26.97 3.33
#